data_AF-A0A838EUS9-F1
#
_entry.id   AF-A0A838EUS9-F1
#
_cell.length_a   1.000
_cell.length_b   1.000
_cell.length_c   1.000
_cell.angle_alpha   90.00
_cell.angle_beta   90.00
_cell.angle_gamma   90.00
#
_symmetry.space_group_name_H-M   'P 1'
#
loop_
_entity.id
_entity.type
_entity.pdbx_description
1 polymer ?
#
loop_
_entity_poly.entity_id
_entity_poly.type
_entity_poly.pdbx_seq_one_letter_code
_entity_poly.pdbx_strand_id
1 'polypeptide(L)'
;MNFDDEFLEESTEVGSDELLADDDLRLPDSANTLVRLHAIRAWLMRRQKETSREIGDTALALQDALQEEPQGTHLRRRERQSQTDRTQRQQQAFLDAQQRLRGYEEAEALLEECVSHTTSGERVLVEYFLTLEEQVENAMQENADEHLPWLQAMKDVQHRVEHVGSSSEE
;
A
#
# COMPACT_ATOMS: atom_id res chain seq x y z
N MET A 1 11.19 41.58 30.56
CA MET A 1 11.08 40.11 30.71
C MET A 1 11.27 39.53 29.33
N ASN A 2 12.41 38.91 29.09
CA ASN A 2 12.73 38.20 27.86
C ASN A 2 11.87 36.93 27.87
N PHE A 3 10.93 36.81 26.93
CA PHE A 3 10.31 35.52 26.66
C PHE A 3 11.31 34.80 25.77
N ASP A 4 12.16 33.99 26.39
CA ASP A 4 13.02 33.06 25.66
C ASP A 4 12.10 32.14 24.87
N ASP A 5 12.22 32.28 23.55
CA ASP A 5 11.58 31.53 22.50
C ASP A 5 12.24 30.14 22.46
N GLU A 6 12.10 29.38 23.55
CA GLU A 6 12.31 27.93 23.55
C GLU A 6 11.09 27.29 22.89
N PHE A 7 10.98 27.46 21.56
CA PHE A 7 10.41 26.41 20.74
C PHE A 7 11.28 25.19 20.99
N LEU A 8 10.87 24.38 21.95
CA LEU A 8 11.30 23.00 22.09
C LEU A 8 11.10 22.39 20.70
N GLU A 9 12.19 22.23 19.95
CA GLU A 9 12.30 21.21 18.93
C GLU A 9 12.04 19.90 19.67
N GLU A 10 10.75 19.55 19.77
CA GLU A 10 10.31 18.22 20.09
C GLU A 10 10.89 17.37 18.96
N SER A 11 12.07 16.80 19.21
CA SER A 11 12.67 15.83 18.32
C SER A 11 11.62 14.75 18.16
N THR A 12 10.89 14.79 17.04
CA THR A 12 9.93 13.76 16.69
C THR A 12 10.73 12.47 16.62
N GLU A 13 10.67 11.69 17.68
CA GLU A 13 11.36 10.41 17.79
C GLU A 13 10.74 9.50 16.74
N VAL A 14 11.37 9.47 15.56
CA VAL A 14 10.94 8.60 14.47
C VAL A 14 11.28 7.18 14.89
N GLY A 15 10.26 6.36 15.10
CA GLY A 15 10.44 4.97 15.49
C GLY A 15 11.22 4.19 14.44
N SER A 16 11.94 3.15 14.88
CA SER A 16 12.72 2.29 13.97
C SER A 16 11.89 1.71 12.83
N ASP A 17 10.60 1.40 13.07
CA ASP A 17 9.71 0.86 12.05
C ASP A 17 9.36 1.92 10.99
N GLU A 18 9.28 3.19 11.38
CA GLU A 18 8.98 4.28 10.46
C GLU A 18 10.17 4.58 9.55
N LEU A 19 11.40 4.45 10.07
CA LEU A 19 12.63 4.51 9.26
C LEU A 19 12.73 3.33 8.28
N LEU A 20 12.34 2.13 8.73
CA LEU A 20 12.44 0.91 7.91
C LEU A 20 11.32 0.79 6.87
N ALA A 21 10.20 1.47 7.10
CA ALA A 21 9.08 1.56 6.18
C ALA A 21 9.24 2.63 5.11
N ASP A 22 10.40 3.31 5.03
CA ASP A 22 10.65 4.31 4.00
C ASP A 22 10.76 3.66 2.61
N ASP A 23 10.12 4.26 1.62
CA ASP A 23 10.07 3.80 0.23
C ASP A 23 11.47 3.79 -0.40
N ASP A 24 12.27 4.80 -0.07
CA ASP A 24 13.63 5.00 -0.58
C ASP A 24 14.69 4.25 0.25
N LEU A 25 14.28 3.49 1.27
CA LEU A 25 15.21 2.73 2.09
C LEU A 25 15.97 1.69 1.27
N ARG A 26 17.29 1.87 1.19
CA ARG A 26 18.22 0.85 0.72
C ARG A 26 19.02 0.28 1.89
N LEU A 27 19.10 -1.03 1.95
CA LEU A 27 19.92 -1.71 2.93
C LEU A 27 21.28 -2.10 2.31
N PRO A 28 22.38 -1.96 3.07
CA PRO A 28 23.69 -2.39 2.58
C PRO A 28 23.74 -3.90 2.39
N ASP A 29 24.64 -4.38 1.54
CA ASP A 29 24.81 -5.80 1.21
C ASP A 29 25.01 -6.68 2.45
N SER A 30 25.77 -6.17 3.41
CA SER A 30 26.04 -6.82 4.70
C SER A 30 24.84 -6.84 5.65
N ALA A 31 23.70 -6.23 5.29
CA ALA A 31 22.51 -6.25 6.12
C ALA A 31 21.99 -7.68 6.27
N ASN A 32 21.82 -8.08 7.53
CA ASN A 32 21.28 -9.37 7.91
C ASN A 32 19.88 -9.56 7.29
N THR A 33 19.59 -10.77 6.80
CA THR A 33 18.29 -11.12 6.23
C THR A 33 17.11 -10.79 7.14
N LEU A 34 17.27 -10.90 8.47
CA LEU A 34 16.23 -10.50 9.43
C LEU A 34 15.90 -9.00 9.37
N VAL A 35 16.90 -8.14 9.11
CA VAL A 35 16.71 -6.70 8.96
C VAL A 35 15.99 -6.41 7.64
N ARG A 36 16.36 -7.11 6.57
CA ARG A 36 15.67 -7.02 5.27
C ARG A 36 14.20 -7.45 5.39
N LEU A 37 13.94 -8.57 6.07
CA LEU A 37 12.59 -9.05 6.36
C LEU A 37 11.79 -8.03 7.18
N HIS A 38 12.41 -7.46 8.22
CA HIS A 38 11.76 -6.44 9.05
C HIS A 38 11.45 -5.18 8.27
N ALA A 39 12.33 -4.75 7.36
CA ALA A 39 12.08 -3.62 6.47
C ALA A 39 10.89 -3.85 5.51
N ILE A 40 10.76 -5.08 4.97
CA ILE A 40 9.61 -5.44 4.14
C ILE A 40 8.33 -5.46 4.97
N ARG A 41 8.34 -6.05 6.16
CA ARG A 41 7.17 -6.07 7.08
C ARG A 41 6.75 -4.67 7.51
N ALA A 42 7.69 -3.83 7.94
CA ALA A 42 7.43 -2.45 8.33
C ALA A 42 6.81 -1.65 7.18
N TRP A 43 7.34 -1.82 5.97
CA TRP A 43 6.82 -1.21 4.76
C TRP A 43 5.40 -1.70 4.41
N LEU A 44 5.15 -3.02 4.45
CA LEU A 44 3.82 -3.59 4.21
C LEU A 44 2.79 -3.07 5.21
N MET A 45 3.11 -3.09 6.51
CA MET A 45 2.24 -2.55 7.56
C MET A 45 1.92 -1.07 7.33
N ARG A 46 2.91 -0.27 6.91
CA ARG A 46 2.70 1.13 6.55
C ARG A 46 1.76 1.26 5.35
N ARG A 47 1.98 0.50 4.27
CA ARG A 47 1.14 0.53 3.06
C ARG A 47 -0.31 0.10 3.34
N GLN A 48 -0.51 -0.94 4.14
CA GLN A 48 -1.84 -1.34 4.59
C GLN A 48 -2.53 -0.23 5.39
N LYS A 49 -1.82 0.42 6.33
CA LYS A 49 -2.35 1.52 7.14
C LYS A 49 -2.70 2.74 6.28
N GLU A 50 -1.85 3.11 5.34
CA GLU A 50 -2.07 4.20 4.38
C GLU A 50 -3.30 3.90 3.51
N THR A 51 -3.38 2.70 2.95
CA THR A 51 -4.50 2.29 2.09
C THR A 51 -5.80 2.18 2.88
N SER A 52 -5.75 1.72 4.14
CA SER A 52 -6.91 1.70 5.04
C SER A 52 -7.46 3.10 5.31
N ARG A 53 -6.58 4.10 5.49
CA ARG A 53 -6.99 5.51 5.58
C ARG A 53 -7.61 5.99 4.26
N GLU A 54 -7.01 5.66 3.13
CA GLU A 54 -7.56 6.01 1.81
C GLU A 54 -8.97 5.42 1.57
N ILE A 55 -9.22 4.18 2.01
CA ILE A 55 -10.56 3.57 2.01
C ILE A 55 -11.52 4.40 2.86
N GLY A 56 -11.08 4.88 4.03
CA GLY A 56 -11.87 5.79 4.88
C GLY A 56 -12.21 7.10 4.17
N ASP A 57 -11.21 7.74 3.57
CA ASP A 57 -11.37 9.03 2.87
C ASP A 57 -12.30 8.91 1.65
N THR A 58 -12.13 7.84 0.86
CA THR A 58 -13.00 7.55 -0.29
C THR A 58 -14.41 7.14 0.13
N ALA A 59 -14.58 6.43 1.24
CA ALA A 59 -15.89 6.11 1.81
C ALA A 59 -16.64 7.37 2.25
N LEU A 60 -15.94 8.31 2.90
CA LEU A 60 -16.51 9.61 3.27
C LEU A 60 -16.90 10.42 2.03
N ALA A 61 -16.02 10.51 1.03
CA ALA A 61 -16.31 11.22 -0.22
C ALA A 61 -17.50 10.61 -0.99
N LEU A 62 -17.65 9.27 -0.94
CA LEU A 62 -18.80 8.56 -1.51
C LEU A 62 -20.08 8.87 -0.73
N GLN A 63 -20.02 8.87 0.60
CA GLN A 63 -21.14 9.25 1.45
C GLN A 63 -21.62 10.68 1.14
N ASP A 64 -20.70 11.63 1.06
CA ASP A 64 -21.01 13.02 0.71
C ASP A 64 -21.67 13.11 -0.69
N ALA A 65 -21.14 12.39 -1.68
CA ALA A 65 -21.71 12.37 -3.03
C ALA A 65 -23.13 11.77 -3.08
N LEU A 66 -23.46 10.85 -2.18
CA LEU A 66 -24.80 10.28 -2.04
C LEU A 66 -25.75 11.18 -1.23
N GLN A 67 -25.23 11.92 -0.25
CA GLN A 67 -26.00 12.83 0.60
C GLN A 67 -26.31 14.17 -0.06
N GLU A 68 -25.55 14.58 -1.08
CA GLU A 68 -25.86 15.70 -1.99
C GLU A 68 -27.13 15.44 -2.84
N GLU A 69 -28.15 14.74 -2.31
CA GLU A 69 -29.46 14.63 -2.94
C GLU A 69 -29.99 16.03 -3.27
N PRO A 70 -30.51 16.24 -4.48
CA PRO A 70 -30.93 17.55 -4.92
C PRO A 70 -32.11 18.05 -4.08
N GLN A 71 -31.81 18.96 -3.16
CA GLN A 71 -32.81 19.80 -2.50
C GLN A 71 -33.41 20.78 -3.51
N GLY A 72 -34.28 20.28 -4.41
CA GLY A 72 -34.95 21.12 -5.40
C GLY A 72 -35.48 20.36 -6.59
N THR A 73 -36.76 20.59 -6.88
CA THR A 73 -37.53 20.05 -8.01
C THR A 73 -36.79 20.20 -9.35
N HIS A 74 -36.25 19.08 -9.85
CA HIS A 74 -35.68 18.88 -11.18
C HIS A 74 -34.32 19.54 -11.48
N LEU A 75 -33.24 18.88 -11.06
CA LEU A 75 -31.91 19.07 -11.68
C LEU A 75 -31.99 18.98 -13.20
N ARG A 76 -31.26 19.87 -13.89
CA ARG A 76 -31.11 19.81 -15.35
C ARG A 76 -30.38 18.53 -15.73
N ARG A 77 -30.66 17.97 -16.92
CA ARG A 77 -30.06 16.70 -17.39
C ARG A 77 -28.52 16.65 -17.24
N ARG A 78 -27.84 17.77 -17.47
CA ARG A 78 -26.37 17.87 -17.31
C ARG A 78 -25.91 17.77 -15.85
N GLU A 79 -26.65 18.37 -14.92
CA GLU A 79 -26.35 18.33 -13.48
C GLU A 79 -26.57 16.92 -12.92
N ARG A 80 -27.63 16.23 -13.38
CA ARG A 80 -27.85 14.81 -13.06
C ARG A 80 -26.71 13.94 -13.56
N GLN A 81 -26.29 14.13 -14.81
CA GLN A 81 -25.17 13.38 -15.37
C GLN A 81 -23.88 13.62 -14.58
N SER A 82 -23.56 14.87 -14.25
CA SER A 82 -22.37 15.17 -13.45
C SER A 82 -22.41 14.56 -12.06
N GLN A 83 -23.60 14.51 -11.43
CA GLN A 83 -23.76 13.86 -10.13
C GLN A 83 -23.56 12.34 -10.24
N THR A 84 -24.17 11.69 -11.23
CA THR A 84 -23.97 10.26 -11.49
C THR A 84 -22.50 9.94 -11.77
N ASP A 85 -21.83 10.73 -12.62
CA ASP A 85 -20.42 10.55 -12.93
C ASP A 85 -19.53 10.71 -11.68
N ARG A 86 -19.86 11.69 -10.81
CA ARG A 86 -19.16 11.88 -9.54
C ARG A 86 -19.34 10.67 -8.63
N THR A 87 -20.57 10.22 -8.40
CA THR A 87 -20.85 9.04 -7.57
C THR A 87 -20.13 7.80 -8.11
N GLN A 88 -20.18 7.58 -9.43
CA GLN A 88 -19.53 6.42 -10.05
C GLN A 88 -18.01 6.47 -9.87
N ARG A 89 -17.37 7.64 -10.01
CA ARG A 89 -15.93 7.79 -9.75
C ARG A 89 -15.57 7.51 -8.29
N GLN A 90 -16.38 7.98 -7.34
CA GLN A 90 -16.13 7.72 -5.93
C GLN A 90 -16.33 6.24 -5.58
N GLN A 91 -17.32 5.58 -6.18
CA GLN A 91 -17.49 4.13 -6.04
C GLN A 91 -16.29 3.37 -6.59
N GLN A 92 -15.78 3.73 -7.77
CA GLN A 92 -14.61 3.08 -8.35
C GLN A 92 -13.38 3.28 -7.46
N ALA A 93 -13.10 4.51 -7.01
CA ALA A 93 -11.95 4.79 -6.15
C ALA A 93 -11.98 3.98 -4.84
N PHE A 94 -13.16 3.83 -4.25
CA PHE A 94 -13.35 3.00 -3.06
C PHE A 94 -13.09 1.50 -3.33
N LEU A 95 -13.57 0.97 -4.46
CA LEU A 95 -13.31 -0.42 -4.87
C LEU A 95 -11.82 -0.64 -5.17
N ASP A 96 -11.17 0.29 -5.85
CA ASP A 96 -9.74 0.23 -6.18
C ASP A 96 -8.89 0.21 -4.91
N ALA A 97 -9.20 1.09 -3.94
CA ALA A 97 -8.51 1.13 -2.65
C ALA A 97 -8.69 -0.16 -1.86
N GLN A 98 -9.89 -0.76 -1.88
CA GLN A 98 -10.11 -2.09 -1.27
C GLN A 98 -9.29 -3.19 -1.94
N GLN A 99 -9.23 -3.21 -3.27
CA GLN A 99 -8.45 -4.21 -3.99
C GLN A 99 -6.95 -4.07 -3.71
N ARG A 100 -6.43 -2.83 -3.63
CA ARG A 100 -5.04 -2.59 -3.21
C ARG A 100 -4.77 -3.09 -1.80
N LEU A 101 -5.66 -2.81 -0.85
CA LEU A 101 -5.50 -3.29 0.52
C LEU A 101 -5.43 -4.82 0.58
N ARG A 102 -6.33 -5.51 -0.13
CA ARG A 102 -6.29 -6.98 -0.23
C ARG A 102 -4.97 -7.47 -0.81
N GLY A 103 -4.44 -6.81 -1.84
CA GLY A 103 -3.13 -7.14 -2.40
C GLY A 103 -2.01 -7.05 -1.35
N TYR A 104 -1.98 -5.99 -0.55
CA TYR A 104 -1.00 -5.86 0.52
C TYR A 104 -1.19 -6.85 1.68
N GLU A 105 -2.43 -7.22 2.02
CA GLU A 105 -2.74 -8.25 3.04
C GLU A 105 -2.34 -9.65 2.55
N GLU A 106 -2.63 -9.98 1.30
CA GLU A 106 -2.23 -11.24 0.67
C GLU A 106 -0.71 -11.35 0.56
N ALA A 107 -0.05 -10.27 0.14
CA ALA A 107 1.41 -10.21 0.11
C ALA A 107 2.03 -10.44 1.50
N GLU A 108 1.48 -9.87 2.56
CA GLU A 108 1.94 -10.13 3.93
C GLU A 108 1.71 -11.59 4.34
N ALA A 109 0.53 -12.15 4.05
CA ALA A 109 0.22 -13.55 4.36
C ALA A 109 1.21 -14.52 3.68
N LEU A 110 1.54 -14.27 2.41
CA LEU A 110 2.54 -15.04 1.67
C LEU A 110 3.94 -14.92 2.29
N LEU A 111 4.32 -13.73 2.75
CA LEU A 111 5.60 -13.53 3.42
C LEU A 111 5.70 -14.39 4.69
N GLU A 112 4.66 -14.39 5.51
CA GLU A 112 4.61 -15.19 6.74
C GLU A 112 4.58 -16.70 6.45
N GLU A 113 3.95 -17.11 5.34
CA GLU A 113 4.01 -18.48 4.88
C GLU A 113 5.43 -18.88 4.49
N CYS A 114 6.15 -18.06 3.71
CA CYS A 114 7.55 -18.32 3.37
C CYS A 114 8.43 -18.36 4.63
N VAL A 115 8.29 -17.40 5.56
CA VAL A 115 9.06 -17.37 6.81
C VAL A 115 8.85 -18.62 7.66
N SER A 116 7.63 -19.17 7.67
CA SER A 116 7.30 -20.35 8.48
C SER A 116 7.74 -21.68 7.85
N HIS A 117 7.83 -21.77 6.52
CA HIS A 117 8.18 -23.01 5.81
C HIS A 117 9.66 -23.09 5.40
N THR A 118 10.35 -21.96 5.23
CA THR A 118 11.75 -21.96 4.81
C THR A 118 12.68 -22.07 6.03
N THR A 119 13.45 -23.16 6.09
CA THR A 119 14.38 -23.44 7.21
C THR A 119 15.69 -22.65 7.14
N SER A 120 16.02 -22.05 5.99
CA SER A 120 17.18 -21.15 5.82
C SER A 120 16.71 -19.72 5.59
N GLY A 121 17.03 -18.82 6.53
CA GLY A 121 16.64 -17.41 6.44
C GLY A 121 17.11 -16.74 5.14
N GLU A 122 18.26 -17.13 4.60
CA GLU A 122 18.83 -16.58 3.35
C GLU A 122 17.99 -16.86 2.10
N ARG A 123 17.13 -17.90 2.13
CA ARG A 123 16.29 -18.27 0.98
C ARG A 123 14.88 -17.71 1.04
N VAL A 124 14.44 -17.26 2.22
CA VAL A 124 13.07 -16.77 2.47
C VAL A 124 12.66 -15.69 1.46
N LEU A 125 13.52 -14.68 1.25
CA LEU A 125 13.18 -13.55 0.37
C LEU A 125 13.16 -13.94 -1.11
N VAL A 126 13.99 -14.89 -1.51
CA VAL A 126 14.01 -15.40 -2.89
C VAL A 126 12.75 -16.22 -3.15
N GLU A 127 12.40 -17.12 -2.22
CA GLU A 127 11.18 -17.92 -2.33
C GLU A 127 9.94 -17.02 -2.34
N TYR A 128 9.89 -16.03 -1.44
CA TYR A 128 8.82 -15.04 -1.42
C TYR A 128 8.69 -14.27 -2.74
N PHE A 129 9.82 -13.79 -3.29
CA PHE A 129 9.81 -13.09 -4.57
C PHE A 129 9.25 -13.95 -5.71
N LEU A 130 9.69 -15.20 -5.81
CA LEU A 130 9.23 -16.13 -6.84
C LEU A 130 7.73 -16.45 -6.69
N THR A 131 7.24 -16.60 -5.46
CA THR A 131 5.81 -16.81 -5.20
C THR A 131 4.98 -15.59 -5.61
N LEU A 132 5.46 -14.37 -5.34
CA LEU A 132 4.81 -13.15 -5.82
C LEU A 132 4.79 -13.08 -7.35
N GLU A 133 5.90 -13.44 -8.01
CA GLU A 133 6.01 -13.48 -9.46
C GLU A 133 5.00 -14.44 -10.10
N GLU A 134 4.92 -15.67 -9.59
CA GLU A 134 3.94 -16.65 -10.06
C GLU A 134 2.50 -16.13 -9.92
N GLN A 135 2.15 -15.49 -8.80
CA GLN A 135 0.80 -14.94 -8.61
C GLN A 135 0.48 -13.78 -9.56
N VAL A 136 1.44 -12.87 -9.77
CA VAL A 136 1.28 -11.75 -10.70
C VAL A 136 1.12 -12.25 -12.13
N GLU A 137 1.91 -13.25 -12.54
CA GLU A 137 1.80 -13.85 -13.87
C GLU A 137 0.46 -14.55 -14.08
N ASN A 138 0.00 -15.34 -13.10
CA ASN A 138 -1.28 -16.04 -13.16
C ASN A 138 -2.45 -15.03 -13.27
N ALA A 139 -2.44 -13.97 -12.45
CA ALA A 139 -3.47 -12.93 -12.49
C ALA A 139 -3.50 -12.17 -13.84
N MET A 140 -2.33 -11.93 -14.45
CA MET A 140 -2.25 -11.31 -15.77
C MET A 140 -2.81 -12.20 -16.89
N GLN A 141 -2.75 -13.53 -16.73
CA GLN A 141 -3.30 -14.48 -17.69
C GLN A 141 -4.82 -14.66 -17.54
N GLU A 142 -5.35 -14.58 -16.32
CA GLU A 142 -6.75 -14.93 -16.04
C GLU A 142 -7.76 -13.80 -16.26
N ASN A 143 -7.44 -12.53 -15.95
CA ASN A 143 -8.22 -11.33 -16.33
C ASN A 143 -7.55 -10.05 -15.77
N ALA A 144 -6.59 -9.49 -16.52
CA ALA A 144 -5.78 -8.35 -16.06
C ALA A 144 -6.58 -7.08 -15.71
N ASP A 145 -7.73 -6.83 -16.37
CA ASP A 145 -8.50 -5.59 -16.21
C ASP A 145 -9.32 -5.53 -14.90
N GLU A 146 -9.77 -6.68 -14.37
CA GLU A 146 -10.59 -6.72 -13.14
C GLU A 146 -9.74 -6.62 -11.86
N HIS A 147 -8.44 -6.94 -11.95
CA HIS A 147 -7.50 -6.97 -10.83
C HIS A 147 -6.44 -5.87 -10.90
N LEU A 148 -6.61 -4.86 -11.76
CA LEU A 148 -5.55 -3.87 -12.02
C LEU A 148 -4.99 -3.18 -10.75
N PRO A 149 -5.83 -2.74 -9.78
CA PRO A 149 -5.37 -2.19 -8.50
C PRO A 149 -4.66 -3.23 -7.61
N TRP A 150 -5.18 -4.46 -7.53
CA TRP A 150 -4.53 -5.55 -6.78
C TRP A 150 -3.15 -5.89 -7.39
N LEU A 151 -3.08 -6.01 -8.71
CA LEU A 151 -1.86 -6.30 -9.46
C LEU A 151 -0.81 -5.21 -9.24
N GLN A 152 -1.25 -3.95 -9.19
CA GLN A 152 -0.37 -2.83 -8.86
C GLN A 152 0.22 -3.00 -7.45
N ALA A 153 -0.60 -3.29 -6.45
CA ALA A 153 -0.11 -3.52 -5.08
C ALA A 153 0.91 -4.67 -5.03
N MET A 154 0.64 -5.80 -5.70
CA MET A 154 1.56 -6.94 -5.75
C MET A 154 2.89 -6.58 -6.43
N LYS A 155 2.87 -5.80 -7.52
CA LYS A 155 4.07 -5.30 -8.19
C LYS A 155 4.86 -4.32 -7.33
N ASP A 156 4.17 -3.46 -6.58
CA ASP A 156 4.82 -2.55 -5.63
C ASP A 156 5.57 -3.34 -4.55
N VAL A 157 4.99 -4.46 -4.08
CA VAL A 157 5.67 -5.37 -3.15
C VAL A 157 6.87 -6.05 -3.80
N GLN A 158 6.74 -6.58 -5.02
CA GLN A 158 7.87 -7.19 -5.74
C GLN A 158 9.03 -6.21 -5.87
N HIS A 159 8.75 -4.98 -6.31
CA HIS A 159 9.75 -3.93 -6.43
C HIS A 159 10.38 -3.62 -5.06
N ARG A 160 9.60 -3.60 -3.98
CA ARG A 160 10.14 -3.42 -2.62
C ARG A 160 11.08 -4.56 -2.23
N VAL A 161 10.72 -5.80 -2.49
CA VAL A 161 11.56 -6.97 -2.19
C VAL A 161 12.86 -6.91 -2.99
N GLU A 162 12.81 -6.54 -4.27
CA GLU A 162 14.00 -6.32 -5.09
C GLU A 162 14.86 -5.18 -4.53
N HIS A 163 14.24 -4.05 -4.18
CA HIS A 163 14.96 -2.87 -3.71
C HIS A 163 15.69 -3.11 -2.38
N VAL A 164 15.07 -3.89 -1.49
CA VAL A 164 15.61 -4.26 -0.19
C VAL A 164 16.48 -5.52 -0.29
N GLY A 165 16.37 -6.31 -1.35
CA GLY A 165 17.07 -7.58 -1.55
C GLY A 165 18.29 -7.50 -2.47
N SER A 166 18.34 -6.53 -3.39
CA SER A 166 19.45 -6.35 -4.31
C SER A 166 20.71 -5.88 -3.58
N SER A 167 21.83 -6.52 -3.91
CA SER A 167 23.16 -6.08 -3.53
C SER A 167 23.54 -4.87 -4.39
N SER A 168 24.10 -3.84 -3.78
CA SER A 168 24.66 -2.69 -4.48
C SER A 168 25.91 -3.11 -5.24
N GLU A 169 25.77 -3.51 -6.51
CA GLU A 169 26.90 -3.46 -7.44
C GLU A 169 27.23 -2.00 -7.76
N GLU A 170 28.27 -1.47 -7.10
CA GLU A 170 29.18 -0.46 -7.67
C GLU A 170 30.60 -1.02 -7.72
#